data_AF-A0A8C7K3W0-F1
#
_entry.id   AF-A0A8C7K3W0-F1
#
_cell.length_a   1.000
_cell.length_b   1.000
_cell.length_c   1.000
_cell.angle_alpha   90.00
_cell.angle_beta   90.00
_cell.angle_gamma   90.00
#
_symmetry.space_group_name_H-M   'P 1'
#
loop_
_entity.id
_entity.type
_entity.pdbx_description
1 polymer ?
#
loop_
_entity_poly.entity_id
_entity_poly.type
_entity_poly.pdbx_seq_one_letter_code
_entity_poly.pdbx_strand_id
1 'polypeptide(L)'
;MARTKQTARKSTVAKHPGSSSPPRLARKSAPATVGVKKPHRYRPGTVALREIRRYQKSTELLIRKLPFQRLLREIAQDFKTDLQASEAYLVGLFEDTNLCAIHLARRIRGEQEGKIQ
;
A
#
# COMPACT_ATOMS: atom_id res chain seq x y z
N MET A 1 24.14 20.35 68.28
CA MET A 1 23.60 21.18 67.18
C MET A 1 24.46 20.98 65.94
N ALA A 2 23.90 20.38 64.88
CA ALA A 2 24.64 19.94 63.71
C ALA A 2 24.67 21.05 62.64
N ARG A 3 25.89 21.37 62.17
CA ARG A 3 26.20 22.42 61.18
C ARG A 3 25.75 21.98 59.79
N THR A 4 24.70 22.59 59.25
CA THR A 4 24.22 22.40 57.87
C THR A 4 25.21 23.02 56.89
N LYS A 5 25.81 22.19 56.02
CA LYS A 5 26.57 22.67 54.86
C LYS A 5 25.60 22.96 53.72
N GLN A 6 25.32 24.23 53.47
CA GLN A 6 24.59 24.71 52.29
C GLN A 6 25.51 24.61 51.08
N THR A 7 25.24 23.70 50.14
CA THR A 7 25.94 23.69 48.85
C THR A 7 25.21 24.62 47.88
N ALA A 8 25.92 25.60 47.33
CA ALA A 8 25.37 26.56 46.37
C ALA A 8 24.82 25.84 45.13
N ARG A 9 23.53 26.05 44.82
CA ARG A 9 22.95 25.67 43.52
C ARG A 9 23.18 26.82 42.55
N LYS A 10 23.77 26.49 41.40
CA LYS A 10 23.96 27.43 40.28
C LYS A 10 22.59 27.82 39.72
N SER A 11 22.18 29.06 39.94
CA SER A 11 21.01 29.66 39.29
C SER A 11 21.38 30.00 37.85
N THR A 12 20.71 29.37 36.89
CA THR A 12 20.85 29.73 35.47
C THR A 12 20.06 30.99 35.21
N VAL A 13 20.79 32.06 34.89
CA VAL A 13 20.29 33.34 34.35
C VAL A 13 19.38 33.08 33.15
N ALA A 14 18.20 33.72 33.16
CA ALA A 14 17.26 33.72 32.06
C ALA A 14 17.88 34.32 30.79
N LYS A 15 17.70 33.66 29.64
CA LYS A 15 18.15 34.12 28.32
C LYS A 15 17.49 35.45 27.95
N HIS A 16 18.29 36.40 27.45
CA HIS A 16 17.79 37.63 26.80
C HIS A 16 17.33 37.36 25.36
N PRO A 17 16.30 38.10 24.86
CA PRO A 17 15.81 37.95 23.50
C PRO A 17 16.66 38.80 22.55
N GLY A 18 17.48 38.16 21.71
CA GLY A 18 18.29 38.93 20.75
C GLY A 18 19.37 38.19 19.97
N SER A 19 19.25 36.89 19.72
CA SER A 19 20.16 36.22 18.77
C SER A 19 19.38 35.32 17.81
N SER A 20 19.44 35.67 16.54
CA SER A 20 18.74 35.07 15.40
C SER A 20 19.55 33.92 14.77
N SER A 21 19.85 32.89 15.56
CA SER A 21 20.47 31.67 15.03
C SER A 21 19.90 30.46 15.74
N PRO A 22 19.30 29.47 15.04
CA PRO A 22 18.92 28.23 15.69
C PRO A 22 20.19 27.58 16.23
N PRO A 23 20.25 27.24 17.53
CA PRO A 23 21.40 26.53 18.06
C PRO A 23 21.43 25.18 17.36
N ARG A 24 22.45 24.97 16.52
CA ARG A 24 22.78 23.68 15.93
C ARG A 24 22.81 22.70 17.11
N LEU A 25 21.84 21.78 17.18
CA LEU A 25 21.80 20.77 18.24
C LEU A 25 23.02 19.88 18.04
N ALA A 26 24.11 20.24 18.71
CA ALA A 26 25.22 19.33 18.94
C ALA A 26 24.61 18.12 19.65
N ARG A 27 24.44 17.02 18.91
CA ARG A 27 24.18 15.71 19.52
C ARG A 27 25.20 15.58 20.63
N LYS A 28 24.75 15.41 21.88
CA LYS A 28 25.61 15.11 23.02
C LYS A 28 26.45 13.88 22.64
N SER A 29 27.68 14.09 22.19
CA SER A 29 28.68 13.03 22.17
C SER A 29 28.91 12.67 23.63
N ALA A 30 28.77 11.38 23.93
CA ALA A 30 28.87 10.86 25.28
C ALA A 30 30.24 11.23 25.90
N PRO A 31 30.31 11.46 27.22
CA PRO A 31 31.59 11.65 27.90
C PRO A 31 32.45 10.40 27.69
N ALA A 32 33.62 10.59 27.07
CA ALA A 32 34.62 9.55 26.87
C ALA A 32 35.29 9.24 28.22
N THR A 33 34.68 8.38 29.06
CA THR A 33 35.31 7.73 30.25
C THR A 33 34.36 6.83 31.07
N VAL A 34 33.13 6.56 30.63
CA VAL A 34 32.28 5.52 31.25
C VAL A 34 31.82 4.58 30.16
N GLY A 35 32.12 3.29 30.30
CA GLY A 35 31.88 2.25 29.31
C GLY A 35 30.52 2.39 28.63
N VAL A 36 30.51 2.29 27.29
CA VAL A 36 29.31 2.40 26.46
C VAL A 36 28.24 1.47 27.02
N LYS A 37 27.11 2.03 27.49
CA LYS A 37 25.97 1.22 27.93
C LYS A 37 25.57 0.30 26.79
N LYS A 38 25.54 -1.02 27.06
CA LYS A 38 25.10 -2.00 26.06
C LYS A 38 23.73 -1.59 25.52
N PRO A 39 23.51 -1.67 24.19
CA PRO A 39 22.22 -1.36 23.62
C PRO A 39 21.15 -2.25 24.27
N HIS A 40 20.03 -1.66 24.66
CA HIS A 40 18.94 -2.40 25.28
C HIS A 40 18.37 -3.42 24.28
N ARG A 41 18.43 -4.70 24.64
CA ARG A 41 17.82 -5.80 23.87
C ARG A 41 16.57 -6.29 24.58
N TYR A 42 15.45 -6.31 23.87
CA TYR A 42 14.21 -6.89 24.37
C TYR A 42 14.36 -8.40 24.59
N ARG A 43 13.62 -8.94 25.57
CA ARG A 43 13.55 -10.39 25.78
C ARG A 43 12.89 -11.06 24.55
N PRO A 44 13.26 -12.31 24.23
CA PRO A 44 12.54 -13.10 23.23
C PRO A 44 11.03 -13.06 23.48
N GLY A 45 10.23 -12.95 22.43
CA GLY A 45 8.76 -12.87 22.52
C GLY A 45 8.20 -11.47 22.84
N THR A 46 8.96 -10.56 23.46
CA THR A 46 8.45 -9.20 23.78
C THR A 46 8.09 -8.41 22.52
N VAL A 47 8.93 -8.48 21.47
CA VAL A 47 8.68 -7.79 20.20
C VAL A 47 7.54 -8.46 19.44
N ALA A 48 7.50 -9.79 19.40
CA ALA A 48 6.44 -10.55 18.74
C ALA A 48 5.05 -10.25 19.31
N LEU A 49 4.90 -10.25 20.65
CA LEU A 49 3.63 -9.91 21.30
C LEU A 49 3.18 -8.48 21.00
N ARG A 50 4.13 -7.53 20.88
CA ARG A 50 3.84 -6.15 20.50
C ARG A 50 3.37 -6.05 19.04
N GLU A 51 4.00 -6.79 18.13
CA GLU A 51 3.61 -6.85 16.72
C GLU A 51 2.24 -7.51 16.53
N ILE A 52 1.96 -8.62 17.24
CA ILE A 52 0.63 -9.27 17.22
C ILE A 52 -0.46 -8.28 17.65
N ARG A 53 -0.26 -7.59 18.78
CA ARG A 53 -1.21 -6.58 19.26
C ARG A 53 -1.37 -5.41 18.28
N ARG A 54 -0.31 -5.01 17.58
CA ARG A 54 -0.36 -3.97 16.55
C ARG A 54 -1.21 -4.42 15.36
N TYR A 55 -0.92 -5.59 14.78
CA TYR A 55 -1.61 -6.09 13.59
C TYR A 55 -3.04 -6.55 13.84
N GLN A 56 -3.39 -6.90 15.07
CA GLN A 56 -4.79 -7.17 15.43
C GLN A 56 -5.61 -5.88 15.60
N LYS A 57 -4.94 -4.75 15.91
CA LYS A 57 -5.61 -3.44 16.08
C LYS A 57 -5.80 -2.71 14.76
N SER A 58 -4.87 -2.85 13.81
CA SER A 58 -4.97 -2.26 12.47
C SER A 58 -5.44 -3.29 11.44
N THR A 59 -5.89 -2.81 10.29
CA THR A 59 -6.26 -3.64 9.13
C THR A 59 -5.42 -3.29 7.90
N GLU A 60 -4.18 -2.85 8.11
CA GLU A 60 -3.25 -2.55 7.02
C GLU A 60 -2.82 -3.83 6.29
N LEU A 61 -2.60 -3.72 4.97
CA LEU A 61 -2.13 -4.85 4.18
C LEU A 61 -0.73 -5.28 4.65
N LEU A 62 -0.59 -6.56 5.00
CA LEU A 62 0.70 -7.13 5.44
C LEU A 62 1.65 -7.41 4.26
N ILE A 63 1.10 -7.54 3.05
CA ILE A 63 1.85 -7.76 1.81
C ILE A 63 1.88 -6.45 1.01
N ARG A 64 3.04 -6.12 0.44
CA ARG A 64 3.20 -4.93 -0.41
C ARG A 64 2.35 -5.07 -1.68
N LYS A 65 1.63 -3.99 -2.02
CA LYS A 65 0.71 -3.97 -3.17
C LYS A 65 1.38 -4.28 -4.51
N LEU A 66 2.54 -3.68 -4.80
CA LEU A 66 3.16 -3.76 -6.13
C LEU A 66 3.69 -5.18 -6.46
N PRO A 67 4.45 -5.88 -5.60
CA PRO A 67 4.84 -7.27 -5.87
C PRO A 67 3.63 -8.20 -6.00
N PHE A 68 2.62 -8.05 -5.15
CA PHE A 68 1.40 -8.85 -5.23
C PHE A 68 0.63 -8.61 -6.53
N GLN A 69 0.53 -7.36 -6.98
CA GLN A 69 -0.07 -7.02 -8.26
C GLN A 69 0.69 -7.64 -9.44
N ARG A 70 2.03 -7.67 -9.40
CA ARG A 70 2.83 -8.30 -10.47
C ARG A 70 2.53 -9.80 -10.56
N LEU A 71 2.48 -10.48 -9.42
CA LEU A 71 2.11 -11.89 -9.34
C LEU A 71 0.70 -12.15 -9.89
N LEU A 72 -0.28 -11.31 -9.53
CA LEU A 72 -1.64 -11.46 -10.04
C LEU A 72 -1.71 -11.29 -11.57
N ARG A 73 -0.91 -10.38 -12.14
CA ARG A 73 -0.84 -10.19 -13.60
C ARG A 73 -0.17 -11.35 -14.30
N GLU A 74 0.86 -11.94 -13.69
CA GLU A 74 1.52 -13.14 -14.18
C GLU A 74 0.52 -14.30 -14.27
N ILE A 75 -0.18 -14.60 -13.18
CA ILE A 75 -1.21 -15.65 -13.15
C ILE A 75 -2.34 -15.36 -14.16
N ALA A 76 -2.82 -14.11 -14.22
CA ALA A 76 -3.89 -13.75 -15.14
C ALA A 76 -3.48 -13.83 -16.61
N GLN A 77 -2.20 -13.65 -16.91
CA GLN A 77 -1.68 -13.73 -18.27
C GLN A 77 -1.80 -15.15 -18.84
N ASP A 78 -1.70 -16.18 -17.98
CA ASP A 78 -1.84 -17.59 -18.38
C ASP A 78 -3.25 -17.93 -18.88
N PHE A 79 -4.28 -17.20 -18.41
CA PHE A 79 -5.68 -17.40 -18.83
C PHE A 79 -6.11 -16.51 -20.00
N LYS A 80 -5.24 -15.60 -20.45
CA LYS A 80 -5.60 -14.59 -21.45
C LYS A 80 -5.92 -15.20 -22.81
N THR A 81 -5.23 -16.26 -23.20
CA THR A 81 -5.43 -16.94 -24.49
C THR A 81 -6.80 -17.60 -24.59
N ASP A 82 -7.26 -18.25 -23.52
CA ASP A 82 -8.56 -18.94 -23.49
C ASP A 82 -9.74 -17.96 -23.53
N LEU A 83 -9.57 -16.81 -22.87
CA LEU A 83 -10.53 -15.71 -22.93
C LEU A 83 -10.62 -15.12 -24.34
N GLN A 84 -9.48 -14.94 -25.03
CA GLN A 84 -9.45 -14.46 -26.40
C GLN A 84 -10.07 -15.45 -27.40
N ALA A 85 -9.86 -16.76 -27.20
CA ALA A 85 -10.49 -17.78 -28.03
C ALA A 85 -12.02 -17.76 -27.89
N SER A 86 -12.53 -17.56 -26.67
CA SER A 86 -13.96 -17.45 -26.41
C SER A 86 -14.57 -16.20 -27.05
N GLU A 87 -13.87 -15.07 -27.00
CA GLU A 87 -14.30 -13.82 -27.65
C GLU A 87 -14.35 -13.97 -29.17
N ALA A 88 -13.29 -14.52 -29.79
CA ALA A 88 -13.26 -14.76 -31.23
C ALA A 88 -14.40 -15.67 -31.70
N TYR A 89 -14.71 -16.71 -30.92
CA TYR A 89 -15.85 -17.59 -31.20
C TYR A 89 -17.19 -16.84 -31.15
N LEU A 90 -17.42 -16.04 -30.11
CA LEU A 90 -18.68 -15.28 -29.96
C LEU A 90 -18.83 -14.22 -31.06
N VAL A 91 -17.74 -13.53 -31.42
CA VAL A 91 -17.76 -12.55 -32.52
C VAL A 91 -18.14 -13.22 -33.83
N GLY A 92 -17.51 -14.35 -34.19
CA GLY A 92 -17.85 -15.10 -35.41
C GLY A 92 -19.30 -15.60 -35.40
N LEU A 93 -19.78 -16.11 -34.27
CA LEU A 93 -21.17 -16.56 -34.13
C LEU A 93 -22.18 -15.42 -34.34
N PHE A 94 -21.89 -14.22 -33.82
CA PHE A 94 -22.75 -13.06 -34.01
C PHE A 94 -22.72 -12.51 -35.44
N GLU A 95 -21.59 -12.60 -36.13
CA GLU A 95 -21.48 -12.26 -37.55
C GLU A 95 -22.40 -13.16 -38.39
N ASP A 96 -22.34 -14.47 -38.19
CA ASP A 96 -23.21 -15.44 -38.87
C ASP A 96 -24.70 -15.21 -38.56
N THR A 97 -25.02 -14.98 -37.29
CA THR A 97 -26.39 -14.70 -36.84
C THR A 97 -26.93 -13.43 -37.51
N ASN A 98 -26.11 -12.39 -37.64
CA ASN A 98 -26.49 -11.14 -38.30
C ASN A 98 -26.76 -11.35 -39.80
N LEU A 99 -25.94 -12.16 -40.49
CA LEU A 99 -26.18 -12.53 -41.88
C LEU A 99 -27.51 -13.28 -42.04
N CYS A 100 -27.80 -14.24 -41.17
CA CYS A 100 -29.09 -14.95 -41.15
C CYS A 100 -30.26 -14.00 -40.90
N ALA A 101 -30.14 -13.06 -39.96
CA ALA A 101 -31.17 -12.08 -39.67
C ALA A 101 -31.47 -11.16 -40.86
N ILE A 102 -30.43 -10.65 -41.53
CA ILE A 102 -30.57 -9.83 -42.73
C ILE A 102 -31.21 -10.64 -43.87
N HIS A 103 -30.78 -11.89 -44.05
CA HIS A 103 -31.34 -12.78 -45.07
C HIS A 103 -32.84 -12.99 -44.85
N LEU A 104 -33.26 -13.30 -43.63
CA LEU A 104 -34.66 -13.49 -43.27
C LEU A 104 -35.48 -12.21 -43.49
N ALA A 105 -34.95 -11.05 -43.07
CA ALA A 105 -35.60 -9.75 -43.25
C ALA A 105 -35.81 -9.40 -44.74
N ARG A 106 -34.83 -9.70 -45.61
CA ARG A 106 -34.96 -9.52 -47.06
C ARG A 106 -35.99 -10.46 -47.68
N ARG A 107 -35.97 -11.74 -47.29
CA ARG A 107 -36.94 -12.74 -47.77
C ARG A 107 -38.37 -12.35 -47.42
N ILE A 108 -38.62 -11.94 -46.17
CA ILE A 108 -39.95 -11.51 -45.72
C ILE A 108 -40.41 -10.29 -46.51
N ARG A 109 -39.53 -9.30 -46.75
CA ARG A 109 -39.89 -8.12 -47.56
C ARG A 109 -40.28 -8.49 -49.00
N GLY A 110 -39.51 -9.37 -49.65
CA GLY A 110 -39.80 -9.83 -51.01
C GLY A 110 -41.12 -10.62 -51.14
N GLU A 111 -41.47 -11.43 -50.12
CA GLU A 111 -42.77 -12.14 -50.10
C GLU A 111 -43.98 -11.22 -49.90
N GLN A 112 -43.82 -10.07 -49.23
CA GLN A 112 -44.90 -9.09 -49.05
C GLN A 112 -45.16 -8.29 -50.32
N GLU A 113 -44.11 -7.96 -51.09
CA GLU A 113 -44.24 -7.25 -52.36
C GLU A 113 -44.88 -8.12 -53.46
N GLY A 114 -44.62 -9.43 -53.47
CA GLY A 114 -45.23 -10.38 -54.41
C GLY A 114 -46.70 -10.74 -54.14
N LYS A 115 -47.27 -10.35 -53.00
CA LYS A 115 -48.69 -10.58 -52.65
C LYS A 115 -49.60 -9.36 -52.87
N ILE A 116 -49.03 -8.21 -53.24
CA ILE A 116 -49.76 -6.96 -53.51
C ILE A 116 -50.02 -6.75 -55.02
N GLN A 117 -49.63 -7.70 -55.88
CA GLN A 117 -49.98 -7.76 -57.30
C GLN A 117 -51.06 -8.79 -57.58
#